data_AF-A0AAU7PKN1-F1
#
_entry.id   AF-A0AAU7PKN1-F1
#
_cell.length_a   1.000
_cell.length_b   1.000
_cell.length_c   1.000
_cell.angle_alpha   90.00
_cell.angle_beta   90.00
_cell.angle_gamma   90.00
#
_symmetry.space_group_name_H-M   'P 1'
#
loop_
_entity.id
_entity.type
_entity.pdbx_description
1 polymer ?
#
loop_
_entity_poly.entity_id
_entity_poly.type
_entity_poly.pdbx_seq_one_letter_code
_entity_poly.pdbx_strand_id
1 'polypeptide(L)'
;MEHGIRSLREIEKLCRNDIRYIYLIDDMKAPSFATFGNLIRNELTDSIEQIFIDINSYIFEKDHVDLEHTYIDGTKIEANANRYTWVWK
;
A
#
# COMPACT_ATOMS: atom_id res chain seq x y z
N MET A 1 -2.59 -14.60 -6.01
CA MET A 1 -3.56 -14.52 -4.88
C MET A 1 -4.86 -14.04 -5.50
N GLU A 2 -5.78 -14.95 -5.84
CA GLU A 2 -6.94 -14.60 -6.69
C GLU A 2 -8.16 -14.07 -5.92
N HIS A 3 -8.19 -14.20 -4.58
CA HIS A 3 -9.24 -13.64 -3.75
C HIS A 3 -8.63 -13.08 -2.46
N GLY A 4 -9.03 -11.86 -2.07
CA GLY A 4 -8.68 -11.33 -0.75
C GLY A 4 -9.24 -12.24 0.35
N ILE A 5 -8.44 -12.53 1.37
CA ILE A 5 -8.84 -13.41 2.47
C ILE A 5 -9.87 -12.69 3.33
N ARG A 6 -11.07 -13.26 3.46
CA ARG A 6 -12.20 -12.63 4.17
C ARG A 6 -12.47 -13.22 5.55
N SER A 7 -11.91 -14.38 5.86
CA SER A 7 -12.16 -15.09 7.13
C SER A 7 -10.98 -14.98 8.09
N LEU A 8 -11.23 -14.51 9.31
CA LEU A 8 -10.19 -14.45 10.36
C LEU A 8 -9.63 -15.84 10.73
N ARG A 9 -10.47 -16.88 10.63
CA ARG A 9 -10.03 -18.27 10.86
C ARG A 9 -9.13 -18.78 9.75
N GLU A 10 -9.34 -18.30 8.53
CA GLU A 10 -8.49 -18.62 7.40
C GLU A 10 -7.12 -17.93 7.53
N ILE A 11 -7.09 -16.67 7.96
CA ILE A 11 -5.85 -15.97 8.31
C ILE A 11 -5.10 -16.74 9.40
N GLU A 12 -5.75 -17.13 10.50
CA GLU A 12 -5.12 -17.95 11.54
C GLU A 12 -4.55 -19.26 10.97
N LYS A 13 -5.28 -19.94 10.09
CA LYS A 13 -4.81 -21.19 9.46
C LYS A 13 -3.59 -20.95 8.58
N LEU A 14 -3.53 -19.84 7.85
CA LEU A 14 -2.38 -19.46 7.02
C LEU A 14 -1.17 -19.15 7.88
N CYS A 15 -1.34 -18.41 8.97
CA CYS A 15 -0.30 -18.13 9.97
C CYS A 15 0.34 -19.40 10.56
N ARG A 16 -0.34 -20.55 10.52
CA ARG A 16 0.17 -21.83 11.02
C ARG A 16 0.85 -22.70 9.95
N ASN A 17 0.45 -22.58 8.68
CA ASN A 17 0.77 -23.58 7.66
C ASN A 17 1.39 -23.02 6.38
N ASP A 18 1.20 -21.72 6.10
CA ASP A 18 1.71 -21.09 4.87
C ASP A 18 3.04 -20.40 5.15
N ILE A 19 4.08 -20.78 4.42
CA ILE A 19 5.46 -20.29 4.62
C ILE A 19 5.56 -18.77 4.52
N ARG A 20 4.73 -18.11 3.70
CA ARG A 20 4.76 -16.65 3.54
C ARG A 20 4.23 -15.96 4.79
N TYR A 21 3.19 -16.51 5.39
CA TYR A 21 2.62 -15.97 6.62
C TYR A 21 3.49 -16.29 7.84
N ILE A 22 4.07 -17.49 7.88
CA ILE A 22 5.04 -17.85 8.93
C ILE A 22 6.24 -16.89 8.89
N TYR A 23 6.76 -16.60 7.69
CA TYR A 23 7.82 -15.60 7.51
C TYR A 23 7.42 -14.21 8.04
N LEU A 24 6.21 -13.74 7.73
CA LEU A 24 5.72 -12.44 8.20
C LEU A 24 5.54 -12.34 9.73
N ILE A 25 5.33 -13.47 10.39
CA ILE A 25 5.15 -13.54 11.85
C ILE A 25 6.50 -13.58 12.58
N ASP A 26 7.60 -13.82 11.86
CA ASP A 26 8.97 -13.72 12.36
C ASP A 26 9.21 -14.55 13.65
N ASP A 27 9.02 -15.87 13.53
CA ASP A 27 9.13 -16.86 14.62
C ASP A 27 8.20 -16.65 15.83
N MET A 28 7.29 -15.68 15.78
CA MET A 28 6.28 -15.51 16.82
C MET A 28 5.19 -16.59 16.74
N LYS A 29 4.48 -16.79 17.86
CA LYS A 29 3.34 -17.70 17.89
C LYS A 29 2.22 -17.17 17.00
N ALA A 30 1.72 -18.03 16.10
CA ALA A 30 0.58 -17.73 15.25
C ALA A 30 -0.61 -17.15 16.05
N PRO A 31 -1.10 -15.94 15.73
CA PRO A 31 -2.23 -15.32 16.42
C PRO A 31 -3.52 -16.10 16.21
N SER A 32 -4.41 -16.05 17.20
CA SER A 32 -5.73 -16.66 17.07
C SER A 32 -6.68 -15.77 16.25
N PHE A 33 -7.74 -16.35 15.69
CA PHE A 33 -8.80 -15.57 15.03
C PHE A 33 -9.40 -14.50 15.96
N ALA A 34 -9.47 -14.77 17.27
CA ALA A 34 -9.97 -13.83 18.27
C ALA A 34 -9.00 -12.66 18.47
N THR A 35 -7.69 -12.91 18.40
CA THR A 35 -6.66 -11.87 18.45
C THR A 35 -6.82 -10.90 17.29
N PHE A 36 -6.96 -11.40 16.06
CA PHE A 36 -7.24 -10.56 14.89
C PHE A 36 -8.56 -9.80 15.03
N GLY A 37 -9.61 -10.46 15.52
CA GLY A 37 -10.91 -9.83 15.73
C GLY A 37 -10.89 -8.70 16.76
N ASN A 38 -10.09 -8.83 17.82
CA ASN A 38 -9.90 -7.77 18.81
C ASN A 38 -9.10 -6.60 18.24
N LEU A 39 -8.02 -6.87 17.48
CA LEU A 39 -7.25 -5.83 16.79
C LEU A 39 -8.15 -5.00 15.86
N ILE A 40 -8.94 -5.66 15.03
CA ILE A 40 -9.83 -4.99 14.08
C ILE A 40 -10.89 -4.14 14.79
N ARG A 41 -11.42 -4.63 15.90
CA ARG A 41 -12.51 -3.97 16.62
C ARG A 41 -12.04 -2.82 17.51
N ASN A 42 -10.88 -2.98 18.13
CA ASN A 42 -10.43 -2.08 19.19
C ASN A 42 -9.35 -1.11 18.71
N GLU A 43 -8.52 -1.51 17.76
CA GLU A 43 -7.34 -0.74 17.33
C GLU A 43 -7.49 -0.21 15.89
N LEU A 44 -8.18 -0.94 15.00
CA LEU A 44 -8.46 -0.47 13.63
C LEU A 44 -9.85 0.18 13.53
N THR A 45 -10.15 1.08 14.48
CA THR A 45 -11.42 1.80 14.53
C THR A 45 -11.47 2.98 13.56
N ASP A 46 -10.31 3.47 13.14
CA ASP A 46 -10.19 4.60 12.24
C ASP A 46 -10.54 4.22 10.80
N SER A 47 -11.03 5.21 10.06
CA SER A 47 -11.33 4.99 8.65
C SER A 47 -10.04 4.74 7.86
N ILE A 48 -10.16 4.02 6.74
CA ILE A 48 -9.04 3.84 5.80
C ILE A 48 -8.43 5.18 5.36
N GLU A 49 -9.26 6.23 5.26
CA GLU A 49 -8.83 7.58 4.92
C GLU A 49 -7.96 8.20 6.02
N GLN A 50 -8.34 8.02 7.28
CA GLN A 50 -7.55 8.54 8.40
C GLN A 50 -6.20 7.82 8.50
N ILE A 51 -6.18 6.49 8.38
CA ILE A 51 -4.94 5.71 8.35
C ILE A 51 -4.04 6.17 7.18
N PHE A 52 -4.63 6.43 6.02
CA PHE A 52 -3.89 6.92 4.86
C PHE A 52 -3.28 8.31 5.10
N ILE A 53 -4.03 9.22 5.73
CA ILE A 53 -3.55 10.55 6.11
C ILE A 53 -2.39 10.42 7.11
N ASP A 54 -2.51 9.58 8.12
CA ASP A 54 -1.51 9.41 9.17
C ASP A 54 -0.19 8.85 8.61
N ILE A 55 -0.28 7.84 7.73
CA ILE A 55 0.89 7.27 7.05
C ILE A 55 1.61 8.32 6.20
N ASN A 56 0.87 9.07 5.37
CA ASN A 56 1.47 10.10 4.53
C ASN A 56 2.08 11.22 5.37
N SER A 57 1.40 11.65 6.43
CA SER A 57 1.91 12.69 7.33
C SER A 57 3.24 12.28 7.95
N TYR A 58 3.34 11.03 8.41
CA TYR A 58 4.61 10.48 8.93
C TYR A 58 5.72 10.48 7.87
N ILE A 59 5.42 10.03 6.65
CA ILE A 59 6.38 10.00 5.55
C ILE A 59 6.86 11.42 5.21
N PHE A 60 5.94 12.38 5.09
CA PHE A 60 6.27 13.77 4.78
C PHE A 60 7.17 14.39 5.86
N GLU A 61 6.89 14.12 7.14
CA GLU A 61 7.72 14.57 8.25
C GLU A 61 9.13 13.93 8.20
N LYS A 62 9.21 12.62 7.93
CA LYS A 62 10.49 11.90 7.89
C LYS A 62 11.36 12.28 6.69
N ASP A 63 10.77 12.35 5.51
CA ASP A 63 11.47 12.62 4.26
C ASP A 63 11.61 14.12 3.98
N HIS A 64 11.08 14.98 4.86
CA HIS A 64 11.11 16.44 4.75
C HIS A 64 10.55 16.93 3.41
N VAL A 65 9.43 16.31 3.00
CA VAL A 65 8.80 16.57 1.70
C VAL A 65 8.17 17.96 1.73
N ASP A 66 8.45 18.74 0.69
CA ASP A 66 7.83 20.05 0.46
C ASP A 66 6.42 19.85 -0.12
N LEU A 67 5.41 20.12 0.69
CA LEU A 67 3.99 20.03 0.31
C LEU A 67 3.42 21.35 -0.19
N GLU A 68 4.15 22.46 -0.01
CA GLU A 68 3.68 23.81 -0.33
C GLU A 68 4.00 24.18 -1.79
N HIS A 69 5.05 23.60 -2.36
CA HIS A 69 5.48 23.89 -3.72
C HIS A 69 5.18 22.74 -4.67
N THR A 70 4.38 23.04 -5.70
CA THR A 70 4.24 22.13 -6.84
C THR A 70 5.32 22.43 -7.87
N TYR A 71 6.26 21.51 -8.03
CA TYR A 71 7.29 21.59 -9.06
C TYR A 71 6.72 21.05 -10.38
N ILE A 72 6.29 21.96 -11.25
CA ILE A 72 5.92 21.62 -12.63
C ILE A 72 7.20 21.69 -13.45
N ASP A 73 7.88 20.56 -13.59
CA ASP A 73 8.99 20.46 -14.53
C ASP A 73 8.42 20.51 -15.95
N GLY A 74 8.96 21.40 -16.79
CA GLY A 74 8.60 21.56 -18.19
C GLY A 74 9.06 20.40 -19.07
N THR A 75 9.34 19.24 -18.48
CA THR A 75 9.73 18.02 -19.19
C THR A 75 8.57 17.56 -20.06
N LYS A 76 8.61 18.02 -21.31
CA LYS A 76 7.75 17.59 -22.39
C LYS A 76 8.27 16.23 -22.86
N ILE A 77 7.65 15.16 -22.36
CA ILE A 77 7.89 13.80 -22.90
C ILE A 77 7.21 13.75 -24.26
N GLU A 78 7.89 14.26 -25.29
CA GLU A 78 7.45 14.11 -26.67
C GLU A 78 7.70 12.66 -27.07
N ALA A 79 6.62 11.89 -27.21
CA ALA A 79 6.68 10.60 -27.88
C ALA A 79 7.07 10.83 -29.35
N ASN A 80 8.37 10.80 -29.65
CA ASN A 80 8.97 10.77 -31.00
C ASN A 80 8.03 11.29 -32.12
N ALA A 81 7.83 12.61 -32.18
CA ALA A 81 6.96 13.27 -33.14
C ALA A 81 7.60 13.39 -34.55
N ASN A 82 8.38 12.39 -34.97
CA ASN A 82 9.03 12.30 -36.27
C ASN A 82 8.52 11.10 -37.10
N ARG A 83 7.20 11.03 -37.31
CA ARG A 83 6.63 10.25 -38.42
C ARG A 83 5.74 11.17 -39.22
N TYR A 84 6.33 11.87 -40.20
CA TYR A 84 5.82 12.16 -41.55
C TYR A 84 6.54 13.39 -42.12
N THR A 85 7.55 13.12 -42.95
CA THR A 85 8.31 14.11 -43.73
C THR A 85 7.62 14.37 -45.07
N TRP A 86 6.54 15.15 -45.10
CA TRP A 86 5.97 15.57 -46.39
C TRP A 86 5.60 17.06 -46.35
N VAL A 87 6.16 17.79 -47.31
CA VAL A 87 5.83 19.18 -47.60
C VAL A 87 4.96 19.16 -48.86
N TRP A 88 3.75 19.72 -48.81
CA TRP A 88 2.92 19.91 -49.99
C TRP A 88 3.48 21.08 -50.84
N LYS A 89 3.50 20.90 -52.16
CA LYS A 89 3.68 21.98 -53.14
C LYS A 89 2.33 22.63 -53.45
#